data_AF-A0A2A3ETR7-F1
#
_entry.id   AF-A0A2A3ETR7-F1
#
_cell.length_a   1.000
_cell.length_b   1.000
_cell.length_c   1.000
_cell.angle_alpha   90.00
_cell.angle_beta   90.00
_cell.angle_gamma   90.00
#
_symmetry.space_group_name_H-M   'P 1'
#
loop_
_entity.id
_entity.type
_entity.pdbx_description
1 polymer ?
#
loop_
_entity_poly.entity_id
_entity_poly.type
_entity_poly.pdbx_seq_one_letter_code
_entity_poly.pdbx_strand_id
1 'polypeptide(L)'
;MEKNQSIIVDDYERNVNLSIQWNRFLLKPLGTWPNLRESKVGKCYSVLIGIVCYGLISFMLTSSNMFLVVEVKDTYNRIKMIGPLSFFVMTLMKYYFLTFHEDNIRKGIEHIKWDWKNVKHQEDKKIMIEYANYGKKLALISTFFVYSAFVFYYFVVPISVGKIRDENLTFIPLPFPSSKLIADVRQSPANEILFSIQVLSGVIIHAITAAAEIHYCIEHMQTDWKIVNRAKDQEVMMKYAKIGRYIAALCAVFMQSGVLTYCVVTAFSTQIIKIGNETKIVHMLPCAVYKELISIDTSPTNEIVLVSQFVSGFIVNSIAVGAISIGAVFTAHACGQLTIITRWIREYINRSKDNNKNVVINEIGDIVEYHLRILSFIAGIENVLNRFCFMELFKSTLDISMLGYYILTEWADHDIRNLTTYFMILTSMSFNIFIVCYIGDILMEQCRKVGEVLYMTNWYYLPCKDILDLILIISRSNAVIKITAGKLTHMSIYTFGNVMKTTFTYFNLLRHVT
;
A
#
# COMPACT_ATOMS: atom_id res chain seq x y z
N MET A 1 28.92 3.95 -31.58
CA MET A 1 28.46 2.78 -30.79
C MET A 1 28.09 3.18 -29.36
N GLU A 2 28.90 3.98 -28.65
CA GLU A 2 28.61 4.43 -27.27
C GLU A 2 27.25 5.12 -27.09
N LYS A 3 26.84 5.98 -28.03
CA LYS A 3 25.54 6.70 -27.95
C LYS A 3 24.31 5.78 -28.06
N ASN A 4 24.40 4.68 -28.82
CA ASN A 4 23.30 3.69 -28.89
C ASN A 4 23.28 2.80 -27.64
N GLN A 5 24.46 2.50 -27.08
CA GLN A 5 24.56 1.71 -25.87
C GLN A 5 24.06 2.48 -24.64
N SER A 6 24.32 3.79 -24.56
CA SER A 6 23.78 4.66 -23.51
C SER A 6 22.25 4.79 -23.59
N ILE A 7 21.69 4.93 -24.80
CA ILE A 7 20.22 5.01 -25.01
C ILE A 7 19.52 3.70 -24.60
N ILE A 8 20.11 2.54 -24.90
CA ILE A 8 19.55 1.24 -24.52
C ILE A 8 19.62 1.02 -22.99
N VAL A 9 20.72 1.44 -22.36
CA VAL A 9 20.88 1.36 -20.89
C VAL A 9 19.87 2.26 -20.18
N ASP A 10 19.70 3.49 -20.66
CA ASP A 10 18.77 4.48 -20.09
C ASP A 10 17.29 4.04 -20.23
N ASP A 11 16.91 3.49 -21.38
CA ASP A 11 15.58 2.94 -21.61
C ASP A 11 15.29 1.70 -20.76
N TYR A 12 16.27 0.81 -20.57
CA TYR A 12 16.16 -0.33 -19.66
C TYR A 12 15.93 0.12 -18.20
N GLU A 13 16.76 1.03 -17.68
CA GLU A 13 16.65 1.50 -16.29
C GLU A 13 15.32 2.21 -16.04
N ARG A 14 14.84 2.98 -17.02
CA ARG A 14 13.53 3.62 -16.98
C ARG A 14 12.40 2.60 -16.83
N ASN A 15 12.43 1.49 -17.57
CA ASN A 15 11.39 0.47 -17.53
C ASN A 15 11.42 -0.37 -16.23
N VAL A 16 12.63 -0.63 -15.71
CA VAL A 16 12.79 -1.24 -14.38
C VAL A 16 12.22 -0.31 -13.31
N ASN A 17 12.58 0.97 -13.34
CA ASN A 17 12.07 1.96 -12.38
C ASN A 17 10.55 2.12 -12.48
N LEU A 18 9.97 2.11 -13.68
CA LEU A 18 8.51 2.10 -13.86
C LEU A 18 7.83 0.98 -13.04
N SER A 19 8.46 -0.19 -12.98
CA SER A 19 7.91 -1.38 -12.32
C SER A 19 8.08 -1.36 -10.80
N ILE A 20 9.24 -0.94 -10.29
CA ILE A 20 9.61 -1.15 -8.87
C ILE A 20 9.88 0.12 -8.04
N GLN A 21 9.83 1.32 -8.65
CA GLN A 21 10.18 2.58 -7.96
C GLN A 21 9.29 2.85 -6.74
N TRP A 22 7.99 2.57 -6.84
CA TRP A 22 7.05 2.78 -5.73
C TRP A 22 7.36 1.89 -4.53
N ASN A 23 7.57 0.60 -4.78
CA ASN A 23 7.95 -0.36 -3.73
C ASN A 23 9.28 0.02 -3.08
N ARG A 24 10.25 0.51 -3.89
CA ARG A 24 11.54 1.00 -3.40
C ARG A 24 11.37 2.21 -2.50
N PHE A 25 10.51 3.15 -2.89
CA PHE A 25 10.20 4.34 -2.08
C PHE A 25 9.59 3.98 -0.72
N LEU A 26 8.68 3.01 -0.67
CA LEU A 26 8.03 2.58 0.58
C LEU A 26 8.96 1.76 1.50
N LEU A 27 9.71 0.81 0.94
CA LEU A 27 10.43 -0.21 1.73
C LEU A 27 11.89 0.18 2.04
N LYS A 28 12.50 1.08 1.26
CA LYS A 28 13.90 1.50 1.49
C LYS A 28 14.07 2.28 2.82
N PRO A 29 13.21 3.24 3.19
CA PRO A 29 13.29 3.93 4.48
C PRO A 29 13.07 3.00 5.68
N LEU A 30 12.37 1.87 5.47
CA LEU A 30 12.08 0.87 6.50
C LEU A 30 13.20 -0.18 6.68
N GLY A 31 14.26 -0.10 5.88
CA GLY A 31 15.36 -1.07 5.89
C GLY A 31 15.01 -2.45 5.34
N THR A 32 13.84 -2.63 4.72
CA THR A 32 13.35 -3.92 4.21
C THR A 32 13.56 -4.08 2.70
N TRP A 33 14.10 -3.07 2.02
CA TRP A 33 14.43 -3.18 0.60
C TRP A 33 15.64 -4.10 0.36
N PRO A 34 15.54 -5.14 -0.49
CA PRO A 34 16.55 -6.21 -0.54
C PRO A 34 17.96 -5.79 -0.97
N ASN A 35 18.10 -4.80 -1.86
CA ASN A 35 19.42 -4.38 -2.36
C ASN A 35 20.21 -3.51 -1.35
N LEU A 36 19.61 -3.10 -0.22
CA LEU A 36 20.34 -2.37 0.82
C LEU A 36 21.44 -3.23 1.46
N ARG A 37 21.25 -4.55 1.53
CA ARG A 37 22.17 -5.46 2.25
C ARG A 37 23.38 -5.93 1.43
N GLU A 38 23.50 -5.51 0.17
CA GLU A 38 24.66 -5.84 -0.67
C GLU A 38 25.95 -5.17 -0.16
N SER A 39 25.85 -3.97 0.41
CA SER A 39 26.98 -3.26 1.02
C SER A 39 27.02 -3.48 2.55
N LYS A 40 28.23 -3.54 3.12
CA LYS A 40 28.40 -3.62 4.59
C LYS A 40 27.71 -2.45 5.32
N VAL A 41 27.78 -1.25 4.74
CA VAL A 41 27.15 -0.03 5.28
C VAL A 41 25.62 -0.13 5.21
N GLY A 42 25.06 -0.54 4.07
CA GLY A 42 23.62 -0.67 3.92
C GLY A 42 23.02 -1.81 4.74
N LYS A 43 23.78 -2.89 5.00
CA LYS A 43 23.40 -3.93 5.96
C LYS A 43 23.35 -3.39 7.39
N CYS A 44 24.36 -2.62 7.81
CA CYS A 44 24.35 -1.95 9.13
C CYS A 44 23.15 -1.01 9.27
N TYR A 45 22.89 -0.18 8.24
CA TYR A 45 21.71 0.68 8.19
C TYR A 45 20.39 -0.10 8.32
N SER A 46 20.21 -1.17 7.54
CA SER A 46 19.02 -2.05 7.58
C SER A 46 18.80 -2.69 8.96
N VAL A 47 19.88 -3.09 9.64
CA VAL A 47 19.79 -3.65 11.00
C VAL A 47 19.42 -2.58 12.02
N LEU A 48 20.08 -1.41 12.00
CA LEU A 48 19.81 -0.31 12.92
C LEU A 48 18.37 0.19 12.79
N ILE A 49 17.91 0.47 11.56
CA ILE A 49 16.53 0.90 11.33
C ILE A 49 15.54 -0.20 11.71
N GLY A 50 15.88 -1.47 11.48
CA GLY A 50 15.06 -2.60 11.92
C GLY A 50 14.90 -2.67 13.44
N ILE A 51 15.98 -2.48 14.20
CA ILE A 51 15.93 -2.41 15.67
C ILE A 51 15.04 -1.26 16.13
N VAL A 52 15.14 -0.09 15.49
CA VAL A 52 14.28 1.07 15.80
C VAL A 52 12.82 0.77 15.48
N CYS A 53 12.50 0.24 14.30
CA CYS A 53 11.13 -0.12 13.92
C CYS A 53 10.52 -1.17 14.84
N TYR A 54 11.24 -2.25 15.15
CA TYR A 54 10.79 -3.28 16.10
C TYR A 54 10.62 -2.71 17.50
N GLY A 55 11.56 -1.89 17.97
CA GLY A 55 11.52 -1.24 19.27
C GLY A 55 10.29 -0.34 19.41
N LEU A 56 10.04 0.53 18.44
CA LEU A 56 8.89 1.43 18.43
C LEU A 56 7.55 0.67 18.43
N ILE A 57 7.39 -0.32 17.54
CA ILE A 57 6.14 -1.10 17.44
C ILE A 57 5.93 -1.93 18.72
N SER A 58 6.97 -2.57 19.26
CA SER A 58 6.88 -3.39 20.47
C SER A 58 6.60 -2.55 21.71
N PHE A 59 7.19 -1.36 21.78
CA PHE A 59 6.90 -0.39 22.82
C PHE A 59 5.42 0.03 22.81
N MET A 60 4.87 0.37 21.63
CA MET A 60 3.45 0.70 21.48
C MET A 60 2.52 -0.45 21.84
N LEU A 61 2.87 -1.67 21.41
CA LEU A 61 2.12 -2.86 21.78
C LEU A 61 2.13 -3.05 23.30
N THR A 62 3.29 -2.92 23.94
CA THR A 62 3.45 -3.11 25.38
C THR A 62 2.69 -2.04 26.17
N SER A 63 2.80 -0.77 25.79
CA SER A 63 2.12 0.33 26.46
C SER A 63 0.58 0.23 26.34
N SER A 64 0.10 -0.19 25.17
CA SER A 64 -1.34 -0.36 24.90
C SER A 64 -1.91 -1.57 25.65
N ASN A 65 -1.16 -2.67 25.75
CA ASN A 65 -1.56 -3.84 26.54
C ASN A 65 -1.61 -3.53 28.04
N MET A 66 -0.62 -2.78 28.56
CA MET A 66 -0.59 -2.37 29.97
C MET A 66 -1.81 -1.50 30.31
N PHE A 67 -2.16 -0.54 29.44
CA PHE A 67 -3.37 0.27 29.61
C PHE A 67 -4.63 -0.60 29.65
N LEU A 68 -4.76 -1.56 28.72
CA LEU A 68 -5.89 -2.48 28.67
C LEU A 68 -6.05 -3.30 29.95
N VAL A 69 -4.96 -3.85 30.48
CA VAL A 69 -4.99 -4.73 31.65
C VAL A 69 -5.26 -3.96 32.94
N VAL A 70 -4.66 -2.77 33.08
CA VAL A 70 -4.63 -2.04 34.36
C VAL A 70 -5.75 -1.00 34.48
N GLU A 71 -5.97 -0.18 33.45
CA GLU A 71 -6.87 0.99 33.53
C GLU A 71 -8.28 0.70 33.04
N VAL A 72 -8.43 -0.18 32.03
CA VAL A 72 -9.75 -0.46 31.44
C VAL A 72 -10.47 -1.52 32.28
N LYS A 73 -11.47 -1.10 33.05
CA LYS A 73 -12.35 -2.00 33.83
C LYS A 73 -13.62 -2.41 33.07
N ASP A 74 -14.07 -1.55 32.15
CA ASP A 74 -15.29 -1.76 31.39
C ASP A 74 -15.09 -2.73 30.21
N THR A 75 -16.03 -3.67 30.04
CA THR A 75 -15.95 -4.74 29.04
C THR A 75 -16.01 -4.19 27.61
N TYR A 76 -16.84 -3.17 27.35
CA TYR A 76 -16.95 -2.58 26.00
C TYR A 76 -15.64 -1.88 25.59
N ASN A 77 -15.08 -1.05 26.47
CA ASN A 77 -13.80 -0.40 26.23
C ASN A 77 -12.63 -1.42 26.11
N ARG A 78 -12.70 -2.57 26.81
CA ARG A 78 -11.73 -3.66 26.62
C ARG A 78 -11.80 -4.23 25.22
N ILE A 79 -13.00 -4.52 24.73
CA ILE A 79 -13.21 -5.04 23.36
C ILE A 79 -12.70 -4.02 22.33
N LYS A 80 -13.02 -2.72 22.51
CA LYS A 80 -12.58 -1.62 21.64
C LYS A 80 -11.06 -1.57 21.43
N MET A 81 -10.30 -1.90 22.47
CA MET A 81 -8.83 -1.93 22.43
C MET A 81 -8.23 -3.18 21.78
N ILE A 82 -9.01 -4.25 21.58
CA ILE A 82 -8.52 -5.48 20.93
C ILE A 82 -8.14 -5.21 19.46
N GLY A 83 -8.88 -4.35 18.75
CA GLY A 83 -8.59 -4.00 17.35
C GLY A 83 -7.21 -3.33 17.16
N PRO A 84 -6.89 -2.24 17.89
CA PRO A 84 -5.55 -1.66 17.85
C PRO A 84 -4.45 -2.66 18.25
N LEU A 85 -4.70 -3.54 19.23
CA LEU A 85 -3.73 -4.56 19.66
C LEU A 85 -3.49 -5.64 18.60
N SER A 86 -4.55 -6.15 17.96
CA SER A 86 -4.43 -7.11 16.84
C SER A 86 -3.60 -6.51 15.72
N PHE A 87 -3.78 -5.21 15.43
CA PHE A 87 -3.06 -4.48 14.40
C PHE A 87 -1.55 -4.44 14.66
N PHE A 88 -1.12 -4.14 15.89
CA PHE A 88 0.31 -4.13 16.25
C PHE A 88 0.94 -5.53 16.18
N VAL A 89 0.27 -6.55 16.71
CA VAL A 89 0.76 -7.95 16.66
C VAL A 89 0.92 -8.41 15.21
N MET A 90 -0.08 -8.19 14.37
CA MET A 90 -0.03 -8.57 12.95
C MET A 90 1.06 -7.81 12.19
N THR A 91 1.36 -6.58 12.59
CA THR A 91 2.43 -5.80 11.96
C THR A 91 3.81 -6.36 12.28
N LEU A 92 4.07 -6.72 13.54
CA LEU A 92 5.33 -7.38 13.92
C LEU A 92 5.54 -8.65 13.09
N MET A 93 4.49 -9.46 12.93
CA MET A 93 4.55 -10.66 12.10
C MET A 93 4.81 -10.34 10.62
N LYS A 94 4.16 -9.31 10.06
CA LYS A 94 4.38 -8.87 8.66
C LYS A 94 5.78 -8.30 8.42
N TYR A 95 6.33 -7.57 9.38
CA TYR A 95 7.69 -7.03 9.28
C TYR A 95 8.73 -8.15 9.36
N TYR A 96 8.56 -9.10 10.28
CA TYR A 96 9.33 -10.33 10.34
C TYR A 96 9.25 -11.11 9.02
N PHE A 97 8.05 -11.19 8.44
CA PHE A 97 7.85 -11.87 7.18
C PHE A 97 8.62 -11.23 6.01
N LEU A 98 8.53 -9.91 5.84
CA LEU A 98 9.24 -9.18 4.77
C LEU A 98 10.76 -9.32 4.90
N THR A 99 11.28 -9.34 6.14
CA THR A 99 12.70 -9.56 6.40
C THR A 99 13.14 -11.01 6.18
N PHE A 100 12.30 -11.99 6.52
CA PHE A 100 12.57 -13.41 6.30
C PHE A 100 12.55 -13.80 4.82
N HIS A 101 11.62 -13.24 4.03
CA HIS A 101 11.51 -13.51 2.58
C HIS A 101 12.34 -12.58 1.70
N GLU A 102 13.26 -11.80 2.27
CA GLU A 102 14.09 -10.84 1.54
C GLU A 102 14.80 -11.48 0.33
N ASP A 103 15.39 -12.67 0.49
CA ASP A 103 16.10 -13.35 -0.59
C ASP A 103 15.18 -13.74 -1.75
N ASN A 104 13.95 -14.16 -1.45
CA ASN A 104 12.96 -14.51 -2.47
C ASN A 104 12.45 -13.25 -3.19
N ILE A 105 12.22 -12.16 -2.46
CA ILE A 105 11.85 -10.87 -3.03
C ILE A 105 12.98 -10.34 -3.92
N ARG A 106 14.24 -10.46 -3.49
CA ARG A 106 15.43 -10.08 -4.28
C ARG A 106 15.49 -10.86 -5.58
N LYS A 107 15.41 -12.20 -5.52
CA LYS A 107 15.37 -13.06 -6.71
C LYS A 107 14.24 -12.65 -7.66
N GLY A 108 13.07 -12.29 -7.14
CA GLY A 108 11.96 -11.82 -7.96
C GLY A 108 12.24 -10.48 -8.65
N ILE A 109 12.88 -9.53 -7.96
CA ILE A 109 13.29 -8.24 -8.54
C ILE A 109 14.38 -8.45 -9.60
N GLU A 110 15.35 -9.32 -9.34
CA GLU A 110 16.40 -9.69 -10.29
C GLU A 110 15.83 -10.37 -11.54
N HIS A 111 14.81 -11.21 -11.37
CA HIS A 111 14.08 -11.82 -12.46
C HIS A 111 13.40 -10.77 -13.36
N ILE A 112 12.68 -9.81 -12.77
CA ILE A 112 12.07 -8.69 -13.50
C ILE A 112 13.13 -7.85 -14.24
N LYS A 113 14.24 -7.53 -13.58
CA LYS A 113 15.36 -6.81 -14.21
C LYS A 113 15.94 -7.58 -15.39
N TRP A 114 16.14 -8.89 -15.23
CA TRP A 114 16.63 -9.72 -16.32
C TRP A 114 15.65 -9.71 -17.50
N ASP A 115 14.35 -9.82 -17.26
CA ASP A 115 13.34 -9.85 -18.33
C ASP A 115 13.32 -8.51 -19.09
N TRP A 116 13.39 -7.37 -18.39
CA TRP A 116 13.52 -6.06 -19.02
C TRP A 116 14.80 -5.87 -19.82
N LYS A 117 15.91 -6.50 -19.39
CA LYS A 117 17.19 -6.43 -20.09
C LYS A 117 17.20 -7.27 -21.37
N ASN A 118 16.45 -8.38 -21.39
CA ASN A 118 16.48 -9.35 -22.48
C ASN A 118 15.31 -9.23 -23.47
N VAL A 119 14.36 -8.32 -23.25
CA VAL A 119 13.26 -8.09 -24.19
C VAL A 119 13.79 -7.45 -25.49
N LYS A 120 13.66 -8.16 -26.62
CA LYS A 120 14.13 -7.70 -27.94
C LYS A 120 13.01 -7.14 -28.81
N HIS A 121 11.82 -7.74 -28.75
CA HIS A 121 10.69 -7.37 -29.60
C HIS A 121 9.92 -6.18 -29.02
N GLN A 122 9.59 -5.21 -29.87
CA GLN A 122 8.83 -4.01 -29.48
C GLN A 122 7.42 -4.35 -28.98
N GLU A 123 6.75 -5.36 -29.55
CA GLU A 123 5.43 -5.78 -29.10
C GLU A 123 5.48 -6.40 -27.69
N ASP A 124 6.50 -7.22 -27.39
CA ASP A 124 6.68 -7.77 -26.04
C ASP A 124 6.96 -6.67 -25.04
N LYS A 125 7.79 -5.68 -25.42
CA LYS A 125 8.06 -4.50 -24.59
C LYS A 125 6.77 -3.72 -24.28
N LYS A 126 5.87 -3.54 -25.26
CA LYS A 126 4.58 -2.87 -25.04
C LYS A 126 3.72 -3.63 -24.02
N ILE A 127 3.62 -4.95 -24.15
CA ILE A 127 2.87 -5.80 -23.21
C ILE A 127 3.48 -5.67 -21.80
N MET A 128 4.81 -5.73 -21.66
CA MET A 128 5.47 -5.55 -20.37
C MET A 128 5.19 -4.17 -19.76
N ILE A 129 5.20 -3.10 -20.55
CA ILE A 129 4.90 -1.73 -20.07
C ILE A 129 3.44 -1.63 -19.60
N GLU A 130 2.50 -2.23 -20.32
CA GLU A 130 1.09 -2.25 -19.95
C GLU A 130 0.88 -2.92 -18.59
N TYR A 131 1.45 -4.11 -18.40
CA TYR A 131 1.34 -4.84 -17.15
C TYR A 131 2.13 -4.21 -16.00
N ALA A 132 3.28 -3.58 -16.27
CA ALA A 132 4.00 -2.81 -15.25
C ALA A 132 3.16 -1.62 -14.75
N ASN A 133 2.51 -0.89 -15.66
CA ASN A 133 1.57 0.18 -15.29
C ASN A 133 0.36 -0.34 -14.52
N TYR A 134 -0.16 -1.51 -14.91
CA TYR A 134 -1.27 -2.15 -14.23
C TYR A 134 -0.91 -2.53 -12.78
N GLY A 135 0.23 -3.20 -12.57
CA GLY A 135 0.73 -3.52 -11.22
C GLY A 135 1.00 -2.27 -10.37
N LYS A 136 1.58 -1.22 -10.97
CA LYS A 136 1.78 0.08 -10.31
C LYS A 136 0.46 0.72 -9.88
N LYS A 137 -0.58 0.68 -10.72
CA LYS A 137 -1.91 1.21 -10.38
C LYS A 137 -2.52 0.46 -9.20
N LEU A 138 -2.45 -0.87 -9.18
CA LEU A 138 -2.92 -1.67 -8.03
C LEU A 138 -2.19 -1.29 -6.74
N ALA A 139 -0.86 -1.12 -6.80
CA ALA A 139 -0.07 -0.67 -5.67
C ALA A 139 -0.51 0.73 -5.17
N LEU A 140 -0.71 1.69 -6.08
CA LEU A 140 -1.16 3.04 -5.73
C LEU A 140 -2.56 3.05 -5.11
N ILE A 141 -3.51 2.27 -5.65
CA ILE A 141 -4.87 2.14 -5.09
C ILE A 141 -4.81 1.54 -3.69
N SER A 142 -4.05 0.47 -3.47
CA SER A 142 -3.88 -0.12 -2.13
C SER A 142 -3.26 0.88 -1.15
N THR A 143 -2.29 1.69 -1.62
CA THR A 143 -1.67 2.73 -0.81
C THR A 143 -2.69 3.77 -0.39
N PHE A 144 -3.51 4.25 -1.33
CA PHE A 144 -4.55 5.24 -1.06
C PHE A 144 -5.51 4.77 0.04
N PHE A 145 -6.04 3.55 -0.05
CA PHE A 145 -6.99 3.06 0.96
C PHE A 145 -6.35 2.84 2.33
N VAL A 146 -5.12 2.32 2.41
CA VAL A 146 -4.45 2.12 3.70
C VAL A 146 -4.15 3.46 4.37
N TYR A 147 -3.56 4.40 3.65
CA TYR A 147 -3.22 5.70 4.24
C TYR A 147 -4.47 6.56 4.49
N SER A 148 -5.55 6.41 3.74
CA SER A 148 -6.81 7.09 4.07
C SER A 148 -7.34 6.62 5.42
N ALA A 149 -7.41 5.32 5.69
CA ALA A 149 -7.84 4.83 7.00
C ALA A 149 -6.92 5.31 8.14
N PHE A 150 -5.60 5.36 7.91
CA PHE A 150 -4.66 5.95 8.86
C PHE A 150 -4.98 7.42 9.16
N VAL A 151 -5.22 8.21 8.12
CA VAL A 151 -5.59 9.62 8.25
C VAL A 151 -6.94 9.80 8.94
N PHE A 152 -7.93 8.94 8.71
CA PHE A 152 -9.20 9.07 9.42
C PHE A 152 -9.08 8.62 10.88
N TYR A 153 -8.40 7.51 11.18
CA TYR A 153 -8.25 7.01 12.55
C TYR A 153 -7.41 7.94 13.44
N TYR A 154 -6.20 8.29 13.00
CA TYR A 154 -5.27 9.09 13.81
C TYR A 154 -5.74 10.52 14.01
N PHE A 155 -6.68 10.98 13.18
CA PHE A 155 -7.06 12.36 13.17
C PHE A 155 -8.49 12.63 13.62
N VAL A 156 -9.48 11.81 13.25
CA VAL A 156 -10.86 12.03 13.71
C VAL A 156 -11.05 11.60 15.17
N VAL A 157 -10.34 10.56 15.63
CA VAL A 157 -10.45 10.08 17.02
C VAL A 157 -10.06 11.16 18.03
N PRO A 158 -8.91 11.87 17.92
CA PRO A 158 -8.60 12.97 18.82
C PRO A 158 -9.58 14.16 18.73
N ILE A 159 -10.14 14.44 17.55
CA ILE A 159 -11.13 15.53 17.33
C ILE A 159 -12.49 15.21 17.97
N SER A 160 -12.90 13.95 17.98
CA SER A 160 -14.20 13.51 18.50
C SER A 160 -14.37 13.79 20.00
N VAL A 161 -13.27 13.75 20.76
CA VAL A 161 -13.24 13.88 22.22
C VAL A 161 -13.00 15.33 22.69
N GLY A 162 -12.48 16.21 21.82
CA GLY A 162 -12.13 17.59 22.15
C GLY A 162 -13.30 18.57 22.12
N LYS A 163 -13.99 18.76 23.25
CA LYS A 163 -14.67 20.05 23.57
C LYS A 163 -14.32 20.45 25.00
N ILE A 164 -13.68 21.61 25.14
CA ILE A 164 -13.45 22.25 26.43
C ILE A 164 -14.75 22.94 26.85
N ARG A 165 -15.27 22.59 28.04
CA ARG A 165 -16.40 23.29 28.68
C ARG A 165 -15.92 23.79 30.03
N ASP A 166 -15.24 24.93 30.04
CA ASP A 166 -15.01 25.70 31.25
C ASP A 166 -16.03 26.85 31.27
N GLU A 167 -16.47 27.24 32.46
CA GLU A 167 -17.58 28.17 32.69
C GLU A 167 -17.52 29.40 31.74
N ASN A 168 -18.46 29.45 30.79
CA ASN A 168 -18.75 30.51 29.80
C ASN A 168 -17.79 30.74 28.60
N LEU A 169 -16.72 29.99 28.38
CA LEU A 169 -15.83 30.20 27.20
C LEU A 169 -15.47 28.89 26.46
N THR A 170 -15.73 28.87 25.15
CA THR A 170 -15.33 27.78 24.23
C THR A 170 -14.28 28.33 23.26
N PHE A 171 -13.06 27.77 23.25
CA PHE A 171 -12.02 28.14 22.28
C PHE A 171 -11.21 26.93 21.80
N ILE A 172 -10.68 27.01 20.58
CA ILE A 172 -9.87 25.98 19.92
C ILE A 172 -8.40 26.40 20.03
N PRO A 173 -7.52 25.70 20.76
CA PRO A 173 -6.13 26.13 20.89
C PRO A 173 -5.35 25.99 19.57
N LEU A 174 -4.31 26.81 19.42
CA LEU A 174 -3.52 26.88 18.19
C LEU A 174 -2.63 25.65 17.97
N PRO A 175 -2.43 25.22 16.70
CA PRO A 175 -1.46 24.20 16.31
C PRO A 175 -0.02 24.53 16.75
N PHE A 176 0.36 25.80 16.71
CA PHE A 176 1.64 26.29 17.23
C PHE A 176 1.40 27.31 18.33
N PRO A 177 2.03 27.15 19.51
CA PRO A 177 1.81 28.04 20.64
C PRO A 177 2.31 29.45 20.32
N SER A 178 1.42 30.45 20.43
CA SER A 178 1.78 31.86 20.36
C SER A 178 1.97 32.45 21.76
N SER A 179 2.99 33.29 21.92
CA SER A 179 3.21 34.00 23.19
C SER A 179 2.01 34.88 23.55
N LYS A 180 1.63 34.88 24.83
CA LYS A 180 0.60 35.80 25.39
C LYS A 180 0.93 37.28 25.16
N LEU A 181 2.19 37.60 24.89
CA LEU A 181 2.66 38.96 24.58
C LEU A 181 2.19 39.45 23.20
N ILE A 182 1.89 38.53 22.27
CA ILE A 182 1.53 38.84 20.88
C ILE A 182 0.01 38.90 20.71
N ALA A 183 -0.72 37.92 21.25
CA ALA A 183 -2.18 37.93 21.32
C ALA A 183 -2.69 36.94 22.37
N ASP A 184 -3.76 37.27 23.08
CA ASP A 184 -4.43 36.32 23.98
C ASP A 184 -5.31 35.35 23.17
N VAL A 185 -4.75 34.18 22.94
CA VAL A 185 -5.32 33.06 22.19
C VAL A 185 -6.56 32.44 22.85
N ARG A 186 -6.89 32.87 24.07
CA ARG A 186 -8.07 32.40 24.82
C ARG A 186 -9.33 33.21 24.50
N GLN A 187 -9.21 34.32 23.76
CA GLN A 187 -10.32 35.22 23.43
C GLN A 187 -10.63 35.19 21.93
N SER A 188 -11.92 35.09 21.59
CA SER A 188 -12.41 35.32 20.23
C SER A 188 -12.44 36.84 19.97
N PRO A 189 -12.01 37.35 18.80
CA PRO A 189 -11.69 36.62 17.57
C PRO A 189 -10.19 36.32 17.35
N ALA A 190 -9.30 36.77 18.25
CA ALA A 190 -7.85 36.67 18.07
C ALA A 190 -7.38 35.21 17.85
N ASN A 191 -8.01 34.27 18.55
CA ASN A 191 -7.77 32.84 18.40
C ASN A 191 -8.09 32.32 16.98
N GLU A 192 -9.27 32.66 16.46
CA GLU A 192 -9.74 32.22 15.14
C GLU A 192 -8.88 32.80 14.02
N ILE A 193 -8.46 34.06 14.19
CA ILE A 193 -7.59 34.77 13.25
C ILE A 193 -6.21 34.11 13.20
N LEU A 194 -5.56 33.88 14.34
CA LEU A 194 -4.24 33.26 14.38
C LEU A 194 -4.26 31.81 13.92
N PHE A 195 -5.32 31.05 14.23
CA PHE A 195 -5.51 29.70 13.76
C PHE A 195 -5.57 29.67 12.23
N SER A 196 -6.42 30.54 11.66
CA SER A 196 -6.59 30.65 10.20
C SER A 196 -5.29 31.05 9.51
N ILE A 197 -4.53 31.98 10.09
CA ILE A 197 -3.22 32.41 9.57
C ILE A 197 -2.21 31.26 9.57
N GLN A 198 -2.12 30.47 10.66
CA GLN A 198 -1.18 29.34 10.73
C GLN A 198 -1.54 28.24 9.72
N VAL A 199 -2.83 27.91 9.57
CA VAL A 199 -3.29 26.93 8.58
C VAL A 199 -3.00 27.40 7.15
N LEU A 200 -3.34 28.65 6.82
CA LEU A 200 -3.07 29.22 5.50
C LEU A 200 -1.58 29.29 5.20
N SER A 201 -0.75 29.65 6.19
CA SER A 201 0.71 29.70 6.03
C SER A 201 1.30 28.31 5.75
N GLY A 202 0.82 27.26 6.43
CA GLY A 202 1.24 25.88 6.16
C GLY A 202 0.90 25.41 4.75
N VAL A 203 -0.31 25.72 4.26
CA VAL A 203 -0.76 25.41 2.89
C VAL A 203 0.11 26.15 1.86
N ILE A 204 0.38 27.44 2.09
CA ILE A 204 1.16 28.30 1.20
C ILE A 204 2.62 27.83 1.12
N ILE A 205 3.27 27.53 2.24
CA ILE A 205 4.67 27.06 2.26
C ILE A 205 4.81 25.76 1.44
N HIS A 206 3.92 24.78 1.64
CA HIS A 206 3.95 23.55 0.84
C HIS A 206 3.62 23.76 -0.64
N ALA A 207 2.69 24.66 -0.96
CA ALA A 207 2.41 25.01 -2.35
C ALA A 207 3.64 25.64 -3.05
N ILE A 208 4.38 26.50 -2.33
CA ILE A 208 5.62 27.13 -2.83
C ILE A 208 6.73 26.09 -3.02
N THR A 209 6.95 25.19 -2.04
CA THR A 209 7.98 24.13 -2.15
C THR A 209 7.68 23.17 -3.31
N ALA A 210 6.41 22.82 -3.53
CA ALA A 210 6.01 21.98 -4.66
C ALA A 210 6.15 22.72 -6.01
N ALA A 211 5.87 24.02 -6.06
CA ALA A 211 5.96 24.81 -7.29
C ALA A 211 7.42 25.02 -7.76
N ALA A 212 8.37 25.15 -6.82
CA ALA A 212 9.79 25.39 -7.11
C ALA A 212 10.44 24.22 -7.88
N GLU A 213 10.07 22.98 -7.56
CA GLU A 213 10.62 21.77 -8.20
C GLU A 213 9.98 21.46 -9.57
N ILE A 214 8.77 21.98 -9.83
CA ILE A 214 7.98 21.62 -11.02
C ILE A 214 8.27 22.53 -12.22
N HIS A 215 8.78 23.75 -12.00
CA HIS A 215 8.94 24.76 -13.06
C HIS A 215 9.80 24.27 -14.23
N TYR A 216 10.94 23.65 -13.94
CA TYR A 216 11.85 23.09 -14.95
C TYR A 216 11.18 21.98 -15.79
N CYS A 217 10.37 21.12 -15.17
CA CYS A 217 9.65 20.06 -15.88
C CYS A 217 8.54 20.61 -16.78
N ILE A 218 7.84 21.67 -16.35
CA ILE A 218 6.79 22.30 -17.17
C ILE A 218 7.37 22.94 -18.42
N GLU A 219 8.51 23.61 -18.30
CA GLU A 219 9.17 24.25 -19.44
C GLU A 219 9.63 23.22 -20.50
N HIS A 220 10.15 22.08 -20.04
CA HIS A 220 10.51 20.97 -20.92
C HIS A 220 9.27 20.33 -21.57
N MET A 221 8.19 20.10 -20.80
CA MET A 221 6.93 19.56 -21.33
C MET A 221 6.27 20.49 -22.37
N GLN A 222 6.34 21.80 -22.17
CA GLN A 222 5.84 22.78 -23.16
C GLN A 222 6.64 22.73 -24.45
N THR A 223 7.95 22.53 -24.35
CA THR A 223 8.84 22.40 -25.51
C THR A 223 8.52 21.12 -26.28
N ASP A 224 8.36 19.99 -25.60
CA ASP A 224 7.95 18.71 -26.21
C ASP A 224 6.58 18.83 -26.92
N TRP A 225 5.64 19.57 -26.33
CA TRP A 225 4.31 19.81 -26.94
C TRP A 225 4.38 20.63 -28.23
N LYS A 226 5.35 21.56 -28.34
CA LYS A 226 5.57 22.37 -29.55
C LYS A 226 6.24 21.58 -30.68
N ILE A 227 7.00 20.54 -30.35
CA ILE A 227 7.74 19.74 -31.32
C ILE A 227 6.83 18.70 -32.01
N VAL A 228 5.80 18.20 -31.32
CA VAL A 228 4.97 17.09 -31.81
C VAL A 228 3.79 17.60 -32.67
N ASN A 229 3.91 17.41 -33.99
CA ASN A 229 2.88 17.83 -34.98
C ASN A 229 1.95 16.71 -35.46
N ARG A 230 2.22 15.44 -35.10
CA ARG A 230 1.42 14.30 -35.58
C ARG A 230 0.20 14.08 -34.70
N ALA A 231 -1.00 14.07 -35.29
CA ALA A 231 -2.27 13.90 -34.57
C ALA A 231 -2.31 12.64 -33.68
N LYS A 232 -1.74 11.51 -34.14
CA LYS A 232 -1.65 10.26 -33.39
C LYS A 232 -0.79 10.40 -32.12
N ASP A 233 0.30 11.15 -32.19
CA ASP A 233 1.22 11.33 -31.07
C ASP A 233 0.64 12.34 -30.05
N GLN A 234 -0.07 13.35 -30.53
CA GLN A 234 -0.84 14.29 -29.70
C GLN A 234 -1.96 13.58 -28.92
N GLU A 235 -2.65 12.61 -29.52
CA GLU A 235 -3.69 11.83 -28.83
C GLU A 235 -3.10 11.00 -27.68
N VAL A 236 -1.93 10.39 -27.89
CA VAL A 236 -1.19 9.67 -26.85
C VAL A 236 -0.74 10.62 -25.74
N MET A 237 -0.16 11.78 -26.08
CA MET A 237 0.25 12.77 -25.10
C MET A 237 -0.94 13.31 -24.29
N MET A 238 -2.10 13.55 -24.93
CA MET A 238 -3.33 13.97 -24.26
C MET A 238 -3.86 12.92 -23.28
N LYS A 239 -3.79 11.62 -23.63
CA LYS A 239 -4.18 10.53 -22.75
C LYS A 239 -3.33 10.51 -21.48
N TYR A 240 -2.01 10.59 -21.61
CA TYR A 240 -1.10 10.59 -20.46
C TYR A 240 -1.15 11.91 -19.67
N ALA A 241 -1.38 13.06 -20.31
CA ALA A 241 -1.60 14.33 -19.63
C ALA A 241 -2.89 14.33 -18.79
N LYS A 242 -3.96 13.66 -19.26
CA LYS A 242 -5.18 13.45 -18.44
C LYS A 242 -4.88 12.56 -17.23
N ILE A 243 -4.21 11.43 -17.42
CA ILE A 243 -3.81 10.54 -16.32
C ILE A 243 -2.90 11.27 -15.33
N GLY A 244 -1.91 12.02 -15.83
CA GLY A 244 -1.00 12.84 -15.03
C GLY A 244 -1.73 13.89 -14.22
N ARG A 245 -2.75 14.57 -14.79
CA ARG A 245 -3.61 15.52 -14.05
C ARG A 245 -4.41 14.83 -12.95
N TYR A 246 -4.98 13.65 -13.20
CA TYR A 246 -5.68 12.88 -12.17
C TYR A 246 -4.75 12.50 -11.02
N ILE A 247 -3.54 12.01 -11.34
CA ILE A 247 -2.56 11.62 -10.34
C ILE A 247 -2.06 12.85 -9.56
N ALA A 248 -1.77 13.97 -10.25
CA ALA A 248 -1.34 15.21 -9.61
C ALA A 248 -2.44 15.79 -8.71
N ALA A 249 -3.70 15.76 -9.14
CA ALA A 249 -4.83 16.16 -8.31
C ALA A 249 -4.97 15.26 -7.07
N LEU A 250 -4.84 13.93 -7.24
CA LEU A 250 -4.87 12.99 -6.12
C LEU A 250 -3.72 13.22 -5.13
N CYS A 251 -2.50 13.42 -5.63
CA CYS A 251 -1.33 13.73 -4.81
C CYS A 251 -1.47 15.09 -4.10
N ALA A 252 -1.98 16.12 -4.78
CA ALA A 252 -2.21 17.44 -4.20
C ALA A 252 -3.28 17.38 -3.10
N VAL A 253 -4.39 16.68 -3.34
CA VAL A 253 -5.43 16.44 -2.33
C VAL A 253 -4.84 15.67 -1.15
N PHE A 254 -4.03 14.65 -1.38
CA PHE A 254 -3.40 13.87 -0.31
C PHE A 254 -2.41 14.70 0.52
N MET A 255 -1.51 15.44 -0.12
CA MET A 255 -0.52 16.30 0.54
C MET A 255 -1.20 17.42 1.35
N GLN A 256 -2.21 18.07 0.77
CA GLN A 256 -2.98 19.12 1.43
C GLN A 256 -3.87 18.56 2.54
N SER A 257 -4.40 17.34 2.38
CA SER A 257 -5.08 16.63 3.46
C SER A 257 -4.12 16.37 4.61
N GLY A 258 -2.89 15.88 4.37
CA GLY A 258 -1.92 15.63 5.45
C GLY A 258 -1.61 16.86 6.32
N VAL A 259 -1.39 18.02 5.69
CA VAL A 259 -1.12 19.28 6.40
C VAL A 259 -2.35 19.81 7.12
N LEU A 260 -3.49 19.87 6.43
CA LEU A 260 -4.74 20.34 7.01
C LEU A 260 -5.15 19.46 8.19
N THR A 261 -5.04 18.14 8.02
CA THR A 261 -5.39 17.18 9.05
C THR A 261 -4.41 17.25 10.22
N TYR A 262 -3.09 17.42 10.01
CA TYR A 262 -2.12 17.66 11.10
C TYR A 262 -2.43 18.92 11.91
N CYS A 263 -2.66 20.05 11.25
CA CYS A 263 -3.01 21.30 11.93
C CYS A 263 -4.33 21.17 12.71
N VAL A 264 -5.33 20.49 12.15
CA VAL A 264 -6.61 20.25 12.82
C VAL A 264 -6.43 19.30 14.02
N VAL A 265 -5.64 18.23 13.93
CA VAL A 265 -5.41 17.33 15.07
C VAL A 265 -4.67 18.01 16.20
N THR A 266 -3.62 18.76 15.91
CA THR A 266 -2.86 19.45 16.97
C THR A 266 -3.73 20.47 17.71
N ALA A 267 -4.67 21.10 17.01
CA ALA A 267 -5.61 22.05 17.59
C ALA A 267 -6.74 21.40 18.42
N PHE A 268 -7.31 20.29 17.94
CA PHE A 268 -8.50 19.68 18.57
C PHE A 268 -8.20 18.49 19.51
N SER A 269 -6.98 17.96 19.49
CA SER A 269 -6.55 16.89 20.40
C SER A 269 -6.28 17.39 21.82
N THR A 270 -6.31 18.68 22.11
CA THR A 270 -5.88 19.19 23.43
C THR A 270 -7.00 19.14 24.48
N GLN A 271 -6.72 18.55 25.63
CA GLN A 271 -7.55 18.57 26.82
C GLN A 271 -6.92 19.45 27.90
N ILE A 272 -7.75 20.20 28.64
CA ILE A 272 -7.30 20.90 29.85
C ILE A 272 -7.49 19.96 31.05
N ILE A 273 -6.40 19.61 31.72
CA ILE A 273 -6.43 18.89 33.00
C ILE A 273 -6.11 19.89 34.11
N LYS A 274 -6.97 19.98 35.13
CA LYS A 274 -6.65 20.68 36.39
C LYS A 274 -5.83 19.75 37.27
N ILE A 275 -4.54 20.07 37.44
CA ILE A 275 -3.65 19.37 38.38
C ILE A 275 -3.39 20.36 39.53
N GLY A 276 -4.12 20.20 40.63
CA GLY A 276 -4.07 21.16 41.74
C GLY A 276 -4.61 22.54 41.34
N ASN A 277 -3.81 23.59 41.53
CA ASN A 277 -4.16 24.99 41.21
C ASN A 277 -3.81 25.42 39.77
N GLU A 278 -3.18 24.55 38.97
CA GLU A 278 -2.76 24.86 37.60
C GLU A 278 -3.62 24.11 36.56
N THR A 279 -4.07 24.84 35.53
CA THR A 279 -4.66 24.28 34.31
C THR A 279 -3.56 23.99 33.29
N LYS A 280 -3.34 22.70 32.96
CA LYS A 280 -2.39 22.28 31.93
C LYS A 280 -3.11 21.75 30.69
N ILE A 281 -2.61 22.13 29.51
CA ILE A 281 -3.13 21.71 28.21
C ILE A 281 -2.31 20.48 27.75
N VAL A 282 -2.98 19.37 27.47
CA VAL A 282 -2.37 18.07 27.16
C VAL A 282 -2.99 17.53 25.86
N HIS A 283 -2.20 17.20 24.84
CA HIS A 283 -2.66 16.52 23.62
C HIS A 283 -3.19 15.10 23.89
N MET A 284 -4.25 14.72 23.20
CA MET A 284 -4.91 13.42 23.20
C MET A 284 -4.14 12.47 22.29
N LEU A 285 -3.89 11.28 22.80
CA LEU A 285 -3.17 10.23 22.10
C LEU A 285 -4.15 9.34 21.31
N PRO A 286 -3.92 9.12 19.99
CA PRO A 286 -4.71 8.18 19.17
C PRO A 286 -4.76 6.75 19.71
N CYS A 287 -3.70 6.31 20.39
CA CYS A 287 -3.68 5.07 21.17
C CYS A 287 -3.44 5.39 22.63
N ALA A 288 -4.24 4.79 23.52
CA ALA A 288 -4.08 4.99 24.95
C ALA A 288 -2.76 4.35 25.45
N VAL A 289 -2.08 5.07 26.34
CA VAL A 289 -0.80 4.67 26.95
C VAL A 289 -0.99 4.63 28.46
N TYR A 290 -0.44 3.59 29.10
CA TYR A 290 -0.51 3.43 30.55
C TYR A 290 0.19 4.60 31.26
N LYS A 291 -0.57 5.35 32.07
CA LYS A 291 -0.13 6.65 32.62
C LYS A 291 1.02 6.54 33.62
N GLU A 292 1.11 5.43 34.36
CA GLU A 292 2.22 5.24 35.31
C GLU A 292 3.52 4.77 34.65
N LEU A 293 3.47 4.20 33.44
CA LEU A 293 4.69 3.87 32.69
C LEU A 293 5.36 5.14 32.16
N ILE A 294 4.55 6.08 31.67
CA ILE A 294 4.99 7.36 31.10
C ILE A 294 3.99 8.44 31.48
N SER A 295 4.46 9.48 32.16
CA SER A 295 3.65 10.63 32.56
C SER A 295 3.24 11.47 31.35
N ILE A 296 2.17 11.07 30.66
CA ILE A 296 1.60 11.73 29.48
C ILE A 296 1.00 13.11 29.78
N ASP A 297 0.82 13.46 31.06
CA ASP A 297 0.25 14.75 31.49
C ASP A 297 1.31 15.87 31.56
N THR A 298 2.56 15.58 31.16
CA THR A 298 3.69 16.52 31.18
C THR A 298 4.19 16.83 29.77
N SER A 299 4.39 18.11 29.46
CA SER A 299 5.14 18.54 28.27
C SER A 299 6.65 18.54 28.61
N PRO A 300 7.53 17.99 27.76
CA PRO A 300 7.32 17.57 26.37
C PRO A 300 6.96 16.07 26.17
N THR A 301 6.83 15.29 27.24
CA THR A 301 6.61 13.83 27.18
C THR A 301 5.42 13.44 26.32
N ASN A 302 4.30 14.16 26.42
CA ASN A 302 3.12 13.92 25.61
C ASN A 302 3.35 14.09 24.11
N GLU A 303 4.01 15.18 23.71
CA GLU A 303 4.32 15.48 22.32
C GLU A 303 5.25 14.42 21.73
N ILE A 304 6.23 13.95 22.52
CA ILE A 304 7.14 12.86 22.14
C ILE A 304 6.36 11.57 21.90
N VAL A 305 5.46 11.20 22.81
CA VAL A 305 4.63 9.99 22.66
C VAL A 305 3.73 10.12 21.43
N LEU A 306 3.09 11.27 21.20
CA LEU A 306 2.26 11.52 20.03
C LEU A 306 3.06 11.36 18.72
N VAL A 307 4.23 12.00 18.62
CA VAL A 307 5.12 11.86 17.45
C VAL A 307 5.53 10.40 17.26
N SER A 308 5.86 9.69 18.34
CA SER A 308 6.22 8.27 18.26
C SER A 308 5.06 7.40 17.77
N GLN A 309 3.81 7.72 18.11
CA GLN A 309 2.60 7.04 17.61
C GLN A 309 2.40 7.28 16.11
N PHE A 310 2.55 8.52 15.65
CA PHE A 310 2.47 8.85 14.22
C PHE A 310 3.56 8.14 13.41
N VAL A 311 4.80 8.13 13.89
CA VAL A 311 5.92 7.43 13.24
C VAL A 311 5.66 5.93 13.21
N SER A 312 5.22 5.33 14.32
CA SER A 312 4.89 3.91 14.40
C SER A 312 3.74 3.54 13.46
N GLY A 313 2.68 4.35 13.42
CA GLY A 313 1.56 4.17 12.50
C GLY A 313 1.97 4.29 11.04
N PHE A 314 2.82 5.24 10.69
CA PHE A 314 3.38 5.36 9.34
C PHE A 314 4.19 4.12 8.95
N ILE A 315 5.05 3.63 9.85
CA ILE A 315 5.86 2.41 9.65
C ILE A 315 4.93 1.22 9.38
N VAL A 316 3.95 1.00 10.24
CA VAL A 316 3.01 -0.12 10.14
C VAL A 316 2.27 -0.13 8.79
N ASN A 317 1.71 1.02 8.39
CA ASN A 317 0.98 1.15 7.13
C ASN A 317 1.89 0.96 5.91
N SER A 318 3.11 1.51 5.97
CA SER A 318 4.12 1.35 4.92
C SER A 318 4.53 -0.13 4.71
N ILE A 319 4.65 -0.90 5.80
CA ILE A 319 4.96 -2.34 5.76
C ILE A 319 3.82 -3.12 5.08
N ALA A 320 2.57 -2.86 5.48
CA ALA A 320 1.40 -3.54 4.93
C ALA A 320 1.24 -3.26 3.43
N VAL A 321 1.29 -1.98 3.03
CA VAL A 321 1.23 -1.57 1.63
C VAL A 321 2.40 -2.12 0.83
N GLY A 322 3.61 -2.08 1.39
CA GLY A 322 4.81 -2.56 0.70
C GLY A 322 4.72 -4.04 0.33
N ALA A 323 4.18 -4.88 1.21
CA ALA A 323 3.95 -6.30 0.92
C ALA A 323 2.90 -6.52 -0.19
N ILE A 324 1.74 -5.85 -0.11
CA ILE A 324 0.69 -5.92 -1.14
C ILE A 324 1.22 -5.41 -2.49
N SER A 325 1.97 -4.31 -2.46
CA SER A 325 2.59 -3.69 -3.63
C SER A 325 3.63 -4.59 -4.30
N ILE A 326 4.41 -5.38 -3.54
CA ILE A 326 5.31 -6.39 -4.11
C ILE A 326 4.49 -7.47 -4.82
N GLY A 327 3.45 -7.99 -4.14
CA GLY A 327 2.57 -9.01 -4.72
C GLY A 327 1.91 -8.55 -6.01
N ALA A 328 1.42 -7.31 -6.06
CA ALA A 328 0.79 -6.72 -7.23
C ALA A 328 1.76 -6.58 -8.42
N VAL A 329 2.96 -6.05 -8.18
CA VAL A 329 3.97 -5.86 -9.23
C VAL A 329 4.46 -7.20 -9.78
N PHE A 330 4.78 -8.16 -8.91
CA PHE A 330 5.26 -9.47 -9.34
C PHE A 330 4.18 -10.24 -10.11
N THR A 331 2.95 -10.21 -9.61
CA THR A 331 1.81 -10.86 -10.28
C THR A 331 1.53 -10.22 -11.63
N ALA A 332 1.48 -8.90 -11.71
CA ALA A 332 1.26 -8.21 -12.98
C ALA A 332 2.37 -8.53 -13.99
N HIS A 333 3.63 -8.55 -13.55
CA HIS A 333 4.75 -8.96 -14.40
C HIS A 333 4.58 -10.41 -14.90
N ALA A 334 4.26 -11.36 -14.01
CA ALA A 334 4.00 -12.74 -14.40
C ALA A 334 2.85 -12.86 -15.41
N CYS A 335 1.75 -12.13 -15.22
CA CYS A 335 0.63 -12.07 -16.17
C CYS A 335 1.06 -11.52 -17.54
N GLY A 336 1.91 -10.50 -17.56
CA GLY A 336 2.51 -9.98 -18.80
C GLY A 336 3.37 -11.02 -19.50
N GLN A 337 4.20 -11.76 -18.76
CA GLN A 337 5.02 -12.84 -19.30
C GLN A 337 4.19 -14.00 -19.86
N LEU A 338 3.12 -14.39 -19.17
CA LEU A 338 2.16 -15.39 -19.66
C LEU A 338 1.43 -14.92 -20.94
N THR A 339 1.17 -13.63 -21.06
CA THR A 339 0.58 -13.05 -22.27
C THR A 339 1.57 -13.09 -23.45
N ILE A 340 2.84 -12.76 -23.20
CA ILE A 340 3.92 -12.81 -24.20
C ILE A 340 4.13 -14.22 -24.73
N ILE A 341 4.24 -15.22 -23.84
CA ILE A 341 4.45 -16.60 -24.29
C ILE A 341 3.25 -17.14 -25.08
N THR A 342 2.03 -16.77 -24.68
CA THR A 342 0.82 -17.12 -25.44
C THR A 342 0.84 -16.55 -26.85
N ARG A 343 1.36 -15.32 -27.02
CA ARG A 343 1.57 -14.68 -28.33
C ARG A 343 2.61 -15.44 -29.15
N TRP A 344 3.76 -15.77 -28.57
CA TRP A 344 4.83 -16.51 -29.24
C TRP A 344 4.35 -17.88 -29.74
N ILE A 345 3.61 -18.61 -28.91
CA ILE A 345 3.06 -19.93 -29.29
C ILE A 345 2.07 -19.79 -30.45
N ARG A 346 1.19 -18.78 -30.41
CA ARG A 346 0.24 -18.52 -31.52
C ARG A 346 0.96 -18.18 -32.82
N GLU A 347 2.01 -17.35 -32.76
CA GLU A 347 2.81 -16.99 -33.93
C GLU A 347 3.57 -18.18 -34.50
N TYR A 348 4.12 -19.04 -33.65
CA TYR A 348 4.76 -20.29 -34.03
C TYR A 348 3.79 -21.22 -34.77
N ILE A 349 2.59 -21.45 -34.21
CA ILE A 349 1.57 -22.32 -34.81
C ILE A 349 1.07 -21.76 -36.15
N ASN A 350 0.77 -20.46 -36.23
CA ASN A 350 0.28 -19.85 -37.47
C ASN A 350 1.32 -19.91 -38.59
N ARG A 351 2.62 -19.86 -38.29
CA ARG A 351 3.67 -19.96 -39.31
C ARG A 351 3.87 -21.37 -39.85
N SER A 352 3.60 -22.41 -39.06
CA SER A 352 3.58 -23.80 -39.55
C SER A 352 2.59 -23.98 -40.70
N LYS A 353 1.53 -23.17 -40.74
CA LYS A 353 0.55 -23.15 -41.83
C LYS A 353 1.08 -22.48 -43.10
N ASP A 354 1.88 -21.42 -42.98
CA ASP A 354 2.25 -20.53 -44.09
C ASP A 354 3.60 -20.88 -44.77
N ASN A 355 4.28 -21.97 -44.38
CA ASN A 355 5.54 -22.46 -44.96
C ASN A 355 6.69 -21.42 -45.06
N ASN A 356 6.62 -20.33 -44.28
CA ASN A 356 7.55 -19.21 -44.41
C ASN A 356 8.83 -19.43 -43.58
N LYS A 357 9.88 -20.00 -44.21
CA LYS A 357 11.13 -20.43 -43.57
C LYS A 357 12.15 -19.30 -43.25
N ASN A 358 11.87 -18.05 -43.63
CA ASN A 358 12.90 -16.98 -43.69
C ASN A 358 13.04 -16.11 -42.42
N VAL A 359 12.46 -16.50 -41.28
CA VAL A 359 12.59 -15.75 -40.03
C VAL A 359 13.10 -16.67 -38.93
N VAL A 360 14.21 -16.28 -38.29
CA VAL A 360 14.77 -16.95 -37.11
C VAL A 360 13.73 -16.90 -35.98
N ILE A 361 13.15 -18.04 -35.61
CA ILE A 361 12.32 -18.20 -34.41
C ILE A 361 13.00 -19.20 -33.50
N ASN A 362 12.91 -18.94 -32.21
CA ASN A 362 13.10 -19.86 -31.12
C ASN A 362 12.43 -21.23 -31.39
N GLU A 363 13.13 -22.33 -31.12
CA GLU A 363 12.55 -23.67 -31.21
C GLU A 363 11.41 -23.83 -30.18
N ILE A 364 10.48 -24.77 -30.36
CA ILE A 364 9.45 -25.04 -29.35
C ILE A 364 10.07 -25.34 -27.96
N GLY A 365 11.29 -25.90 -27.94
CA GLY A 365 12.10 -26.09 -26.74
C GLY A 365 12.39 -24.79 -25.99
N ASP A 366 12.76 -23.71 -26.68
CA ASP A 366 12.99 -22.39 -26.07
C ASP A 366 11.71 -21.82 -25.46
N ILE A 367 10.55 -22.04 -26.11
CA ILE A 367 9.25 -21.65 -25.58
C ILE A 367 8.94 -22.42 -24.29
N VAL A 368 9.19 -23.72 -24.28
CA VAL A 368 9.00 -24.57 -23.09
C VAL A 368 9.91 -24.11 -21.95
N GLU A 369 11.19 -23.87 -22.22
CA GLU A 369 12.14 -23.36 -21.21
C GLU A 369 11.67 -22.02 -20.64
N TYR A 370 11.21 -21.12 -21.52
CA TYR A 370 10.65 -19.83 -21.11
C TYR A 370 9.40 -19.99 -20.23
N HIS A 371 8.49 -20.91 -20.58
CA HIS A 371 7.31 -21.19 -19.76
C HIS A 371 7.69 -21.70 -18.36
N LEU A 372 8.62 -22.65 -18.29
CA LEU A 372 9.10 -23.23 -17.03
C LEU A 372 9.73 -22.16 -16.13
N ARG A 373 10.48 -21.23 -16.72
CA ARG A 373 11.03 -20.09 -16.00
C ARG A 373 9.94 -19.18 -15.43
N ILE A 374 8.88 -18.88 -16.19
CA ILE A 374 7.73 -18.10 -15.70
C ILE A 374 7.04 -18.85 -14.55
N LEU A 375 6.82 -20.15 -14.68
CA LEU A 375 6.21 -20.98 -13.62
C LEU A 375 7.07 -21.02 -12.35
N SER A 376 8.39 -21.08 -12.50
CA SER A 376 9.33 -20.98 -11.37
C SER A 376 9.23 -19.62 -10.67
N PHE A 377 9.12 -18.53 -11.43
CA PHE A 377 8.87 -17.20 -10.86
C PHE A 377 7.53 -17.14 -10.12
N ILE A 378 6.46 -17.70 -10.67
CA ILE A 378 5.13 -17.80 -10.01
C ILE A 378 5.20 -18.62 -8.72
N ALA A 379 5.95 -19.72 -8.69
CA ALA A 379 6.21 -20.48 -7.46
C ALA A 379 6.91 -19.61 -6.40
N GLY A 380 7.87 -18.77 -6.82
CA GLY A 380 8.51 -17.78 -5.97
C GLY A 380 7.52 -16.75 -5.40
N ILE A 381 6.59 -16.25 -6.23
CA ILE A 381 5.51 -15.37 -5.79
C ILE A 381 4.64 -16.04 -4.72
N GLU A 382 4.24 -17.29 -4.96
CA GLU A 382 3.43 -18.06 -4.01
C GLU A 382 4.15 -18.21 -2.67
N ASN A 383 5.44 -18.54 -2.67
CA ASN A 383 6.23 -18.64 -1.45
C ASN A 383 6.33 -17.31 -0.68
N VAL A 384 6.41 -16.18 -1.39
CA VAL A 384 6.43 -14.83 -0.79
C VAL A 384 5.03 -14.37 -0.34
N LEU A 385 3.95 -14.79 -0.98
CA LEU A 385 2.62 -14.32 -0.58
C LEU A 385 1.92 -15.26 0.40
N ASN A 386 2.36 -16.52 0.52
CA ASN A 386 1.64 -17.56 1.24
C ASN A 386 1.26 -17.20 2.69
N ARG A 387 2.27 -16.86 3.49
CA ARG A 387 2.08 -16.52 4.91
C ARG A 387 1.48 -15.13 5.06
N PHE A 388 1.84 -14.20 4.19
CA PHE A 388 1.27 -12.84 4.17
C PHE A 388 -0.25 -12.88 3.96
N CYS A 389 -0.73 -13.63 2.97
CA CYS A 389 -2.15 -13.78 2.68
C CYS A 389 -2.91 -14.41 3.86
N PHE A 390 -2.31 -15.36 4.57
CA PHE A 390 -2.91 -15.93 5.78
C PHE A 390 -3.09 -14.89 6.89
N MET A 391 -2.02 -14.13 7.18
CA MET A 391 -2.08 -13.06 8.17
C MET A 391 -3.10 -11.99 7.79
N GLU A 392 -3.20 -11.63 6.51
CA GLU A 392 -4.17 -10.64 6.05
C GLU A 392 -5.61 -11.15 6.17
N LEU A 393 -5.89 -12.40 5.76
CA LEU A 393 -7.23 -12.99 5.92
C LEU A 393 -7.68 -13.05 7.37
N PHE A 394 -6.80 -13.53 8.25
CA PHE A 394 -7.08 -13.65 9.67
C PHE A 394 -7.36 -12.27 10.30
N LYS A 395 -6.47 -11.31 10.03
CA LYS A 395 -6.60 -9.92 10.48
C LYS A 395 -7.92 -9.30 9.97
N SER A 396 -8.18 -9.33 8.67
CA SER A 396 -9.37 -8.69 8.09
C SER A 396 -10.66 -9.29 8.62
N THR A 397 -10.71 -10.60 8.88
CA THR A 397 -11.91 -11.24 9.45
C THR A 397 -12.18 -10.72 10.87
N LEU A 398 -11.16 -10.64 11.72
CA LEU A 398 -11.28 -10.10 13.08
C LEU A 398 -11.63 -8.61 13.06
N ASP A 399 -10.84 -7.79 12.36
CA ASP A 399 -10.98 -6.33 12.37
C ASP A 399 -12.32 -5.87 11.80
N ILE A 400 -12.77 -6.44 10.68
CA ILE A 400 -14.05 -6.07 10.06
C ILE A 400 -15.22 -6.48 10.98
N SER A 401 -15.11 -7.61 11.69
CA SER A 401 -16.17 -8.07 12.61
C SER A 401 -16.32 -7.17 13.83
N MET A 402 -15.20 -6.74 14.40
CA MET A 402 -15.15 -5.79 15.51
C MET A 402 -15.62 -4.40 15.09
N LEU A 403 -15.18 -3.91 13.93
CA LEU A 403 -15.61 -2.62 13.38
C LEU A 403 -17.13 -2.58 13.13
N GLY A 404 -17.70 -3.68 12.62
CA GLY A 404 -19.16 -3.80 12.47
C GLY A 404 -19.90 -3.64 13.80
N TYR A 405 -19.36 -4.22 14.88
CA TYR A 405 -19.92 -4.07 16.22
C TYR A 405 -19.81 -2.63 16.73
N TYR A 406 -18.66 -1.97 16.59
CA TYR A 406 -18.47 -0.57 17.01
C TYR A 406 -19.38 0.40 16.26
N ILE A 407 -19.59 0.18 14.96
CA ILE A 407 -20.52 0.97 14.16
C ILE A 407 -21.94 0.88 14.74
N LEU A 408 -22.36 -0.31 15.16
CA LEU A 408 -23.70 -0.51 15.71
C LEU A 408 -23.89 0.15 17.07
N THR A 409 -22.93 0.01 17.99
CA THR A 409 -23.01 0.63 19.31
C THR A 409 -22.99 2.15 19.21
N GLU A 410 -22.10 2.73 18.41
CA GLU A 410 -21.97 4.19 18.33
C GLU A 410 -23.07 4.85 17.48
N TRP A 411 -23.72 4.07 16.61
CA TRP A 411 -24.98 4.46 15.97
C TRP A 411 -26.10 4.64 16.99
N ALA A 412 -26.18 3.78 18.01
CA ALA A 412 -27.18 3.91 19.08
C ALA A 412 -26.95 5.21 19.89
N ASP A 413 -25.69 5.57 20.13
CA ASP A 413 -25.29 6.76 20.89
C ASP A 413 -25.30 8.07 20.06
N HIS A 414 -25.68 8.01 18.77
CA HIS A 414 -25.74 9.15 17.84
C HIS A 414 -24.41 9.92 17.67
N ASP A 415 -23.25 9.28 17.88
CA ASP A 415 -21.94 9.91 17.63
C ASP A 415 -21.52 9.80 16.16
N ILE A 416 -22.00 10.75 15.36
CA ILE A 416 -21.76 10.84 13.91
C ILE A 416 -20.26 10.89 13.55
N ARG A 417 -19.41 11.40 14.44
CA ARG A 417 -17.96 11.59 14.17
C ARG A 417 -17.19 10.27 14.27
N ASN A 418 -17.45 9.48 15.30
CA ASN A 418 -16.85 8.14 15.43
C ASN A 418 -17.38 7.19 14.35
N LEU A 419 -18.67 7.28 14.05
CA LEU A 419 -19.32 6.50 13.00
C LEU A 419 -18.64 6.68 11.63
N THR A 420 -18.35 7.93 11.25
CA THR A 420 -17.66 8.25 9.99
C THR A 420 -16.27 7.61 9.92
N THR A 421 -15.55 7.61 11.04
CA THR A 421 -14.21 7.03 11.15
C THR A 421 -14.24 5.52 10.97
N TYR A 422 -15.14 4.83 11.69
CA TYR A 422 -15.25 3.38 11.58
C TYR A 422 -15.71 2.93 10.20
N PHE A 423 -16.61 3.66 9.55
CA PHE A 423 -17.04 3.35 8.18
C PHE A 423 -15.90 3.48 7.16
N MET A 424 -15.04 4.50 7.31
CA MET A 424 -13.86 4.66 6.45
C MET A 424 -12.84 3.53 6.67
N ILE A 425 -12.58 3.16 7.93
CA ILE A 425 -11.68 2.04 8.26
C ILE A 425 -12.26 0.72 7.72
N LEU A 426 -13.56 0.49 7.86
CA LEU A 426 -14.26 -0.67 7.33
C LEU A 426 -14.09 -0.77 5.80
N THR A 427 -14.29 0.34 5.10
CA THR A 427 -14.12 0.44 3.64
C THR A 427 -12.68 0.11 3.27
N SER A 428 -11.70 0.72 3.93
CA SER A 428 -10.28 0.47 3.68
C SER A 428 -9.88 -0.99 3.93
N MET A 429 -10.27 -1.58 5.07
CA MET A 429 -9.95 -2.97 5.39
C MET A 429 -10.59 -3.93 4.37
N SER A 430 -11.81 -3.65 3.94
CA SER A 430 -12.50 -4.43 2.90
C SER A 430 -11.77 -4.36 1.55
N PHE A 431 -11.32 -3.16 1.15
CA PHE A 431 -10.53 -2.99 -0.08
C PHE A 431 -9.15 -3.66 0.00
N ASN A 432 -8.50 -3.65 1.16
CA ASN A 432 -7.22 -4.33 1.35
C ASN A 432 -7.32 -5.83 1.08
N ILE A 433 -8.28 -6.50 1.73
CA ILE A 433 -8.46 -7.94 1.50
C ILE A 433 -8.94 -8.23 0.07
N PHE A 434 -9.80 -7.37 -0.48
CA PHE A 434 -10.22 -7.48 -1.88
C PHE A 434 -9.03 -7.47 -2.84
N ILE A 435 -8.09 -6.53 -2.70
CA ILE A 435 -6.91 -6.43 -3.57
C ILE A 435 -6.05 -7.69 -3.47
N VAL A 436 -5.83 -8.23 -2.27
CA VAL A 436 -5.03 -9.47 -2.10
C VAL A 436 -5.71 -10.65 -2.78
N CYS A 437 -7.03 -10.80 -2.61
CA CYS A 437 -7.81 -11.83 -3.28
C CYS A 437 -7.81 -11.65 -4.80
N TYR A 438 -7.93 -10.42 -5.28
CA TYR A 438 -7.92 -10.06 -6.70
C TYR A 438 -6.58 -10.37 -7.37
N ILE A 439 -5.45 -10.09 -6.70
CA ILE A 439 -4.10 -10.44 -7.16
C ILE A 439 -3.98 -11.97 -7.31
N GLY A 440 -4.49 -12.74 -6.35
CA GLY A 440 -4.55 -14.20 -6.45
C GLY A 440 -5.35 -14.70 -7.65
N ASP A 441 -6.53 -14.11 -7.84
CA ASP A 441 -7.48 -14.51 -8.88
C ASP A 441 -6.96 -14.22 -10.28
N ILE A 442 -6.44 -13.01 -10.52
CA ILE A 442 -5.93 -12.62 -11.84
C ILE A 442 -4.73 -13.47 -12.25
N LEU A 443 -3.84 -13.83 -11.33
CA LEU A 443 -2.70 -14.70 -11.64
C LEU A 443 -3.18 -16.10 -12.06
N MET A 444 -4.12 -16.64 -11.29
CA MET A 444 -4.70 -17.96 -11.56
C MET A 444 -5.42 -17.98 -12.91
N GLU A 445 -6.22 -16.95 -13.20
CA GLU A 445 -6.94 -16.82 -14.46
C GLU A 445 -5.99 -16.74 -15.65
N GLN A 446 -4.92 -15.93 -15.56
CA GLN A 446 -3.93 -15.82 -16.64
C GLN A 446 -3.19 -17.14 -16.88
N CYS A 447 -2.85 -17.88 -15.83
CA CYS A 447 -2.23 -19.21 -15.98
C CYS A 447 -3.15 -20.19 -16.72
N ARG A 448 -4.44 -20.21 -16.38
CA ARG A 448 -5.43 -21.08 -17.05
C ARG A 448 -5.64 -20.68 -18.50
N LYS A 449 -5.69 -19.37 -18.77
CA LYS A 449 -5.90 -18.80 -20.09
C LYS A 449 -4.83 -19.21 -21.10
N VAL A 450 -3.59 -19.45 -20.67
CA VAL A 450 -2.54 -20.00 -21.54
C VAL A 450 -3.02 -21.31 -22.18
N GLY A 451 -3.47 -22.27 -21.38
CA GLY A 451 -3.93 -23.57 -21.87
C GLY A 451 -5.16 -23.47 -22.77
N GLU A 452 -6.11 -22.61 -22.42
CA GLU A 452 -7.32 -22.37 -23.23
C GLU A 452 -6.99 -21.79 -24.60
N VAL A 453 -6.13 -20.76 -24.64
CA VAL A 453 -5.75 -20.11 -25.89
C VAL A 453 -5.00 -21.09 -26.78
N LEU A 454 -4.09 -21.88 -26.22
CA LEU A 454 -3.36 -22.92 -26.95
C LEU A 454 -4.30 -23.96 -27.53
N TYR A 455 -5.25 -24.46 -26.74
CA TYR A 455 -6.22 -25.45 -27.19
C TYR A 455 -7.03 -24.98 -28.40
N MET A 456 -7.36 -23.68 -28.45
CA MET A 456 -8.13 -23.05 -29.55
C MET A 456 -7.29 -22.69 -30.78
N THR A 457 -5.98 -22.94 -30.78
CA THR A 457 -5.14 -22.71 -31.97
C THR A 457 -5.18 -23.89 -32.95
N ASN A 458 -4.72 -23.68 -34.18
CA ASN A 458 -4.68 -24.73 -35.20
C ASN A 458 -3.44 -25.65 -35.05
N TRP A 459 -3.25 -26.19 -33.85
CA TRP A 459 -2.08 -27.00 -33.48
C TRP A 459 -1.93 -28.29 -34.30
N TYR A 460 -3.00 -28.76 -34.94
CA TYR A 460 -2.99 -29.93 -35.81
C TYR A 460 -2.17 -29.76 -37.11
N TYR A 461 -1.71 -28.55 -37.44
CA TYR A 461 -0.76 -28.30 -38.53
C TYR A 461 0.72 -28.51 -38.13
N LEU A 462 1.01 -28.77 -36.86
CA LEU A 462 2.36 -28.99 -36.38
C LEU A 462 2.84 -30.43 -36.62
N PRO A 463 4.16 -30.65 -36.76
CA PRO A 463 4.74 -31.99 -36.66
C PRO A 463 4.36 -32.70 -35.35
N CYS A 464 4.26 -34.04 -35.38
CA CYS A 464 3.85 -34.83 -34.22
C CYS A 464 4.70 -34.56 -32.97
N LYS A 465 6.00 -34.29 -33.12
CA LYS A 465 6.91 -33.96 -32.01
C LYS A 465 6.47 -32.67 -31.29
N ASP A 466 6.18 -31.62 -32.05
CA ASP A 466 5.83 -30.31 -31.52
C ASP A 466 4.40 -30.31 -30.91
N ILE A 467 3.51 -31.17 -31.42
CA ILE A 467 2.18 -31.38 -30.83
C ILE A 467 2.30 -31.93 -29.40
N LEU A 468 3.21 -32.88 -29.15
CA LEU A 468 3.41 -33.45 -27.81
C LEU A 468 3.88 -32.39 -26.81
N ASP A 469 4.82 -31.53 -27.20
CA ASP A 469 5.29 -30.41 -26.38
C ASP A 469 4.15 -29.43 -26.06
N LEU A 470 3.29 -29.13 -27.04
CA LEU A 470 2.12 -28.27 -26.83
C LEU A 470 1.11 -28.87 -25.84
N ILE A 471 0.84 -30.18 -25.96
CA ILE A 471 -0.05 -30.90 -25.03
C ILE A 471 0.49 -30.83 -23.60
N LEU A 472 1.81 -30.94 -23.42
CA LEU A 472 2.44 -30.78 -22.10
C LEU A 472 2.23 -29.37 -21.55
N ILE A 473 2.37 -28.32 -22.38
CA ILE A 473 2.07 -26.94 -21.99
C ILE A 473 0.61 -26.81 -21.54
N ILE A 474 -0.35 -27.30 -22.33
CA ILE A 474 -1.79 -27.26 -22.01
C ILE A 474 -2.07 -27.97 -20.69
N SER A 475 -1.53 -29.18 -20.52
CA SER A 475 -1.66 -29.97 -19.29
C SER A 475 -1.10 -29.22 -18.07
N ARG A 476 0.09 -28.62 -18.22
CA ARG A 476 0.72 -27.83 -17.15
C ARG A 476 -0.06 -26.56 -16.81
N SER A 477 -0.62 -25.87 -17.80
CA SER A 477 -1.48 -24.69 -17.60
C SER A 477 -2.81 -25.00 -16.91
N ASN A 478 -3.28 -26.26 -16.94
CA ASN A 478 -4.48 -26.68 -16.19
C ASN A 478 -4.17 -27.02 -14.72
N ALA A 479 -2.95 -27.43 -14.41
CA ALA A 479 -2.47 -27.68 -13.05
C ALA A 479 -1.66 -26.46 -12.52
N VAL A 480 -2.37 -25.34 -12.38
CA VAL A 480 -1.89 -23.99 -12.03
C VAL A 480 -1.35 -23.91 -10.60
N ILE A 481 -0.23 -23.21 -10.42
CA ILE A 481 0.25 -22.77 -9.11
C ILE A 481 -0.67 -21.64 -8.63
N LYS A 482 -1.46 -21.91 -7.58
CA LYS A 482 -2.40 -20.96 -7.00
C LYS A 482 -1.75 -20.24 -5.83
N ILE A 483 -1.95 -18.92 -5.72
CA ILE A 483 -1.61 -18.20 -4.50
C ILE A 483 -2.54 -18.71 -3.39
N THR A 484 -1.95 -19.14 -2.27
CA THR A 484 -2.71 -19.71 -1.14
C THR A 484 -2.43 -18.94 0.13
N ALA A 485 -3.41 -18.83 1.01
CA ALA A 485 -3.21 -18.37 2.38
C ALA A 485 -2.86 -19.56 3.26
N GLY A 486 -1.60 -19.62 3.71
CA GLY A 486 -1.14 -20.62 4.69
C GLY A 486 -1.30 -22.07 4.22
N LYS A 487 -1.39 -22.31 2.90
CA LYS A 487 -1.74 -23.61 2.29
C LYS A 487 -3.14 -24.13 2.64
N LEU A 488 -3.99 -23.32 3.29
CA LEU A 488 -5.34 -23.71 3.71
C LEU A 488 -6.42 -23.31 2.70
N THR A 489 -6.27 -22.14 2.07
CA THR A 489 -7.29 -21.59 1.17
C THR A 489 -6.65 -20.87 0.00
N HIS A 490 -7.25 -20.97 -1.19
CA HIS A 490 -6.79 -20.25 -2.37
C HIS A 490 -7.27 -18.80 -2.35
N MET A 491 -6.41 -17.86 -2.74
CA MET A 491 -6.78 -16.45 -2.84
C MET A 491 -7.58 -16.22 -4.13
N SER A 492 -8.84 -15.82 -3.98
CA SER A 492 -9.76 -15.57 -5.09
C SER A 492 -10.86 -14.60 -4.67
N ILE A 493 -11.58 -14.03 -5.64
CA ILE A 493 -12.75 -13.18 -5.37
C ILE A 493 -13.82 -13.95 -4.58
N TYR A 494 -13.94 -15.26 -4.80
CA TYR A 494 -14.83 -16.13 -4.00
C TYR A 494 -14.42 -16.18 -2.53
N THR A 495 -13.12 -16.30 -2.23
CA THR A 495 -12.61 -16.25 -0.86
C THR A 495 -12.89 -14.91 -0.18
N PHE A 496 -12.80 -13.79 -0.92
CA PHE A 496 -13.23 -12.48 -0.41
C PHE A 496 -14.71 -12.48 0.01
N GLY A 497 -15.61 -13.03 -0.82
CA GLY A 497 -17.03 -13.17 -0.46
C GLY A 497 -17.24 -14.00 0.81
N ASN A 498 -16.50 -15.09 0.96
CA ASN A 498 -16.54 -15.93 2.17
C ASN A 498 -16.04 -15.19 3.41
N VAL A 499 -14.98 -14.37 3.29
CA VAL A 499 -14.50 -13.52 4.39
C VAL A 499 -15.60 -12.56 4.83
N MET A 500 -16.22 -11.84 3.90
CA MET A 500 -17.30 -10.89 4.23
C MET A 500 -18.49 -11.57 4.93
N LYS A 501 -18.88 -12.77 4.47
CA LYS A 501 -19.94 -13.57 5.11
C LYS A 501 -19.55 -14.04 6.52
N THR A 502 -18.30 -14.51 6.68
CA THR A 502 -17.79 -15.00 7.97
C THR A 502 -17.71 -13.87 8.98
N THR A 503 -17.23 -12.70 8.55
CA THR A 503 -17.22 -11.48 9.35
C THR A 503 -18.61 -11.10 9.82
N PHE A 504 -19.62 -11.10 8.95
CA PHE A 504 -21.00 -10.79 9.35
C PHE A 504 -21.53 -11.79 10.40
N THR A 505 -21.11 -13.05 10.30
CA THR A 505 -21.46 -14.09 11.28
C THR A 505 -20.83 -13.80 12.65
N TYR A 506 -19.53 -13.45 12.69
CA TYR A 506 -18.85 -13.09 13.94
C TYR A 506 -19.36 -11.77 14.53
N PHE A 507 -19.70 -10.80 13.69
CA PHE A 507 -20.39 -9.58 14.11
C PHE A 507 -21.70 -9.90 14.86
N ASN A 508 -22.55 -10.76 14.28
CA ASN A 508 -23.80 -11.16 14.94
C ASN A 508 -23.56 -11.94 16.23
N LEU A 509 -22.52 -12.78 16.29
CA LEU A 509 -22.12 -13.47 17.51
C LEU A 509 -21.74 -12.46 18.60
N LEU A 510 -20.90 -11.47 18.29
CA LEU A 510 -20.51 -10.41 19.23
C LEU A 510 -21.76 -9.68 19.75
N ARG A 511 -22.69 -9.31 18.86
CA ARG A 511 -23.95 -8.66 19.23
C ARG A 511 -24.84 -9.50 20.15
N HIS A 512 -24.76 -10.82 20.09
CA HIS A 512 -25.56 -11.71 20.94
C HIS A 512 -24.91 -11.97 22.30
N VAL A 513 -23.58 -11.87 22.38
CA VAL A 513 -22.80 -12.20 23.59
C VAL A 513 -22.57 -10.98 24.48
N THR A 514 -22.58 -9.77 23.92
CA THR A 514 -22.56 -8.49 24.66
C THR A 514 -23.94 -7.86 24.72
#